data_AF-A0A7Y4MVS4-F1
#
_entry.id   AF-A0A7Y4MVS4-F1
#
_cell.length_a   1.000
_cell.length_b   1.000
_cell.length_c   1.000
_cell.angle_alpha   90.00
_cell.angle_beta   90.00
_cell.angle_gamma   90.00
#
_symmetry.space_group_name_H-M   'P 1'
#
loop_
_entity.id
_entity.type
_entity.pdbx_description
1 polymer ?
#
loop_
_entity_poly.entity_id
_entity_poly.type
_entity_poly.pdbx_seq_one_letter_code
_entity_poly.pdbx_strand_id
1 'polypeptide(L)'
;ARELNVSSDIDLIYVYELDGETAGIDGGRGRISHQEYFGRVVKSIHALVGETTEHGFVFRVDLALRPNGNSGPPAVSLAALEEYMQVQGREWERFAGLKSRIVAPRDGLGHPAVQGLRTVVLPFVFRRYLDYSVFDSLRSLHRQ
;
A
#
# COMPACT_ATOMS: atom_id res chain seq x y z
N ALA A 1 12.07 0.58 10.64
CA ALA A 1 11.05 -0.47 10.39
C ALA A 1 11.21 -1.55 11.46
N ARG A 2 10.14 -2.30 11.80
CA ARG A 2 10.11 -3.25 12.94
C ARG A 2 10.17 -2.57 14.32
N GLU A 3 9.39 -1.50 14.46
CA GLU A 3 9.31 -0.64 15.66
C GLU A 3 7.86 -0.60 16.19
N LEU A 4 7.12 -1.71 16.11
CA LEU A 4 5.74 -1.75 16.61
C LEU A 4 5.73 -1.68 18.14
N ASN A 5 4.94 -0.76 18.69
CA ASN A 5 4.68 -0.65 20.12
C ASN A 5 3.30 -1.22 20.47
N VAL A 6 3.04 -1.40 21.78
CA VAL A 6 1.80 -2.01 22.32
C VAL A 6 0.52 -1.32 21.85
N SER A 7 0.57 -0.02 21.57
CA SER A 7 -0.57 0.78 21.12
C SER A 7 -0.39 1.30 19.69
N SER A 8 0.54 0.76 18.90
CA SER A 8 0.78 1.23 17.53
C SER A 8 -0.34 0.83 16.59
N ASP A 9 -0.66 1.75 15.69
CA ASP A 9 -1.48 1.47 14.51
C ASP A 9 -0.61 0.72 13.48
N ILE A 10 -1.27 -0.02 12.58
CA ILE A 10 -0.59 -0.64 11.44
C ILE A 10 -0.91 0.13 10.16
N ASP A 11 0.10 0.78 9.60
CA ASP A 11 0.01 1.45 8.32
C ASP A 11 0.13 0.44 7.18
N LEU A 12 -0.93 0.29 6.38
CA LEU A 12 -0.98 -0.68 5.29
C LEU A 12 -1.29 -0.01 3.94
N ILE A 13 -0.63 -0.52 2.90
CA ILE A 13 -0.94 -0.23 1.50
C ILE A 13 -1.20 -1.57 0.82
N TYR A 14 -2.40 -1.75 0.29
CA TYR A 14 -2.78 -2.97 -0.41
C TYR A 14 -2.55 -2.82 -1.92
N VAL A 15 -1.81 -3.77 -2.48
CA VAL A 15 -1.45 -3.79 -3.90
C VAL A 15 -1.83 -5.14 -4.49
N TYR A 16 -2.51 -5.11 -5.64
CA TYR A 16 -2.81 -6.31 -6.43
C TYR A 16 -2.05 -6.28 -7.76
N GLU A 17 -1.90 -7.45 -8.39
CA GLU A 17 -0.96 -7.63 -9.50
C GLU A 17 -1.37 -6.90 -10.78
N LEU A 18 -2.58 -7.16 -11.28
CA LEU A 18 -3.05 -6.68 -12.58
C LEU A 18 -4.47 -6.15 -12.48
N ASP A 19 -4.77 -5.14 -13.28
CA ASP A 19 -6.14 -4.75 -13.57
C ASP A 19 -6.84 -5.81 -14.44
N GLY A 20 -8.17 -5.74 -14.48
CA GLY A 20 -8.99 -6.72 -15.18
C GLY A 20 -10.25 -7.05 -14.39
N GLU A 21 -10.82 -8.21 -14.69
CA GLU A 21 -12.04 -8.70 -14.06
C GLU A 21 -11.84 -10.11 -13.53
N THR A 22 -12.47 -10.40 -12.40
CA THR A 22 -12.56 -11.75 -11.85
C THR A 22 -13.14 -12.72 -12.87
N ALA A 23 -12.89 -14.02 -12.70
CA ALA A 23 -13.47 -15.07 -13.54
C ALA A 23 -15.02 -15.10 -13.49
N GLY A 24 -15.62 -14.60 -12.39
CA GLY A 24 -17.05 -14.71 -12.13
C GLY A 24 -17.44 -16.14 -11.72
N ILE A 25 -18.73 -16.47 -11.86
CA ILE A 25 -19.25 -17.83 -11.71
C ILE A 25 -19.36 -18.52 -13.07
N ASP A 26 -19.76 -19.80 -13.07
CA ASP A 26 -19.98 -20.58 -14.29
C ASP A 26 -20.76 -19.80 -15.36
N GLY A 27 -20.20 -19.75 -16.57
CA GLY A 27 -20.74 -18.97 -17.68
C GLY A 27 -20.42 -17.47 -17.64
N GLY A 28 -19.48 -17.02 -16.80
CA GLY A 28 -18.95 -15.64 -16.82
C GLY A 28 -19.90 -14.58 -16.23
N ARG A 29 -20.92 -14.99 -15.48
CA ARG A 29 -21.81 -14.07 -14.75
C ARG A 29 -21.13 -13.56 -13.49
N GLY A 30 -21.51 -12.36 -13.04
CA GLY A 30 -21.02 -11.80 -11.77
C GLY A 30 -19.54 -11.42 -11.77
N ARG A 31 -18.95 -11.20 -12.96
CA ARG A 31 -17.60 -10.65 -13.06
C ARG A 31 -17.60 -9.22 -12.53
N ILE A 32 -16.68 -8.95 -11.63
CA ILE A 32 -16.40 -7.61 -11.11
C ILE A 32 -14.95 -7.26 -11.41
N SER A 33 -14.63 -5.97 -11.39
CA SER A 33 -13.25 -5.53 -11.57
C SER A 33 -12.37 -6.05 -10.42
N HIS A 34 -11.08 -6.27 -10.70
CA HIS A 34 -10.11 -6.61 -9.65
C HIS A 34 -10.08 -5.54 -8.55
N GLN A 35 -10.15 -4.26 -8.93
CA GLN A 35 -10.22 -3.16 -7.97
C GLN A 35 -11.41 -3.30 -7.01
N GLU A 36 -12.60 -3.63 -7.52
CA GLU A 36 -13.78 -3.85 -6.70
C GLU A 36 -13.61 -5.09 -5.81
N TYR A 37 -13.15 -6.20 -6.38
CA TYR A 37 -12.91 -7.43 -5.64
C TYR A 37 -11.93 -7.22 -4.48
N PHE A 38 -10.75 -6.66 -4.75
CA PHE A 38 -9.75 -6.40 -3.73
C PHE A 38 -10.20 -5.32 -2.74
N GLY A 39 -11.02 -4.35 -3.15
CA GLY A 39 -11.64 -3.42 -2.22
C GLY A 39 -12.55 -4.11 -1.20
N ARG A 40 -13.33 -5.11 -1.63
CA ARG A 40 -14.11 -5.97 -0.73
C ARG A 40 -13.20 -6.79 0.20
N VAL A 41 -12.10 -7.34 -0.32
CA VAL A 41 -11.11 -8.07 0.51
C VAL A 41 -10.51 -7.17 1.59
N VAL A 42 -10.09 -5.95 1.25
CA VAL A 42 -9.55 -4.99 2.24
C VAL A 42 -10.58 -4.68 3.31
N LYS A 43 -11.85 -4.49 2.95
CA LYS A 43 -12.93 -4.29 3.92
C LYS A 43 -13.08 -5.48 4.87
N SER A 44 -13.02 -6.71 4.36
CA SER A 44 -13.08 -7.92 5.19
C SER A 44 -11.88 -8.05 6.12
N ILE A 45 -10.67 -7.71 5.66
CA ILE A 45 -9.46 -7.70 6.49
C ILE A 45 -9.58 -6.65 7.60
N HIS A 46 -10.06 -5.44 7.25
CA HIS A 46 -10.29 -4.38 8.22
C HIS A 46 -11.31 -4.81 9.28
N ALA A 47 -12.41 -5.46 8.90
CA ALA A 47 -13.38 -5.99 9.85
C ALA A 47 -12.75 -7.04 10.78
N LEU A 48 -11.96 -7.96 10.22
CA LEU A 48 -11.33 -9.03 10.99
C LEU A 48 -10.28 -8.53 12.00
N VAL A 49 -9.51 -7.50 11.63
CA VAL A 49 -8.33 -7.06 12.40
C VAL A 49 -8.63 -5.80 13.22
N GLY A 50 -9.45 -4.89 12.69
CA GLY A 50 -9.65 -3.54 13.23
C GLY A 50 -10.97 -3.30 13.94
N GLU A 51 -12.00 -4.13 13.74
CA GLU A 51 -13.25 -3.94 14.48
C GLU A 51 -13.10 -4.37 15.95
N THR A 52 -13.76 -3.60 16.82
CA THR A 52 -13.77 -3.88 18.26
C THR A 52 -14.89 -4.87 18.58
N THR A 53 -14.51 -5.97 19.22
CA THR A 53 -15.40 -7.02 19.74
C THR A 53 -15.46 -6.94 21.27
N GLU A 54 -16.18 -7.87 21.90
CA GLU A 54 -16.17 -8.03 23.38
C GLU A 54 -14.76 -8.31 23.94
N HIS A 55 -13.84 -8.81 23.11
CA HIS A 55 -12.45 -9.08 23.47
C HIS A 55 -11.50 -7.94 23.05
N GLY A 56 -12.02 -6.81 22.56
CA GLY A 56 -11.24 -5.73 21.97
C GLY A 56 -11.03 -5.92 20.47
N PHE A 57 -9.97 -5.32 19.93
CA PHE A 57 -9.55 -5.41 18.53
C PHE A 57 -8.12 -5.97 18.43
N VAL A 58 -7.70 -6.42 17.24
CA VAL A 58 -6.34 -6.94 17.04
C VAL A 58 -5.35 -5.79 16.80
N PHE A 59 -5.60 -4.97 15.78
CA PHE A 59 -4.84 -3.74 15.52
C PHE A 59 -5.74 -2.64 14.95
N ARG A 60 -5.46 -1.39 15.31
CA ARG A 60 -5.99 -0.24 14.56
C ARG A 60 -5.27 -0.18 13.21
N VAL A 61 -6.04 -0.09 12.12
CA VAL A 61 -5.51 -0.08 10.76
C VAL A 61 -5.55 1.33 10.21
N ASP A 62 -4.42 1.85 9.76
CA ASP A 62 -4.34 3.13 9.04
C ASP A 62 -4.00 2.87 7.57
N LEU A 63 -4.78 3.48 6.68
CA LEU A 63 -4.62 3.39 5.23
C LEU A 63 -4.27 4.74 4.60
N ALA A 64 -3.95 5.76 5.39
CA ALA A 64 -3.69 7.13 4.93
C ALA A 64 -2.45 7.24 4.01
N LEU A 65 -1.52 6.28 4.10
CA LEU A 65 -0.32 6.23 3.26
C LEU A 65 -0.54 5.66 1.86
N ARG A 66 -1.74 5.15 1.54
CA ARG A 66 -2.04 4.64 0.19
C ARG A 66 -2.08 5.79 -0.84
N PRO A 67 -1.92 5.50 -2.14
CA PRO A 67 -2.08 6.51 -3.19
C PRO A 67 -3.37 7.31 -3.06
N ASN A 68 -3.26 8.64 -3.11
CA ASN A 68 -4.37 9.59 -2.90
C ASN A 68 -4.98 9.59 -1.48
N GLY A 69 -4.33 8.95 -0.51
CA GLY A 69 -4.74 8.89 0.89
C GLY A 69 -6.19 8.43 1.05
N ASN A 70 -6.95 9.12 1.90
CA ASN A 70 -8.34 8.75 2.21
C ASN A 70 -9.32 8.83 1.04
N SER A 71 -8.98 9.60 0.00
CA SER A 71 -9.79 9.72 -1.22
C SER A 71 -9.47 8.64 -2.26
N GLY A 72 -8.37 7.90 -2.08
CA GLY A 72 -7.96 6.81 -2.96
C GLY A 72 -8.68 5.50 -2.67
N PRO A 73 -8.74 4.58 -3.66
CA PRO A 73 -9.28 3.26 -3.45
C PRO A 73 -8.49 2.51 -2.36
N PRO A 74 -9.13 1.59 -1.62
CA PRO A 74 -8.49 0.86 -0.52
C PRO A 74 -7.38 -0.10 -0.99
N ALA A 75 -7.40 -0.51 -2.27
CA ALA A 75 -6.36 -1.28 -2.93
C ALA A 75 -6.11 -0.73 -4.34
N VAL A 76 -4.88 -0.82 -4.82
CA VAL A 76 -4.45 -0.35 -6.15
C VAL A 76 -3.72 -1.44 -6.91
N SER A 77 -3.74 -1.39 -8.24
CA SER A 77 -2.90 -2.26 -9.06
C SER A 77 -1.43 -1.86 -8.93
N LEU A 78 -0.52 -2.79 -9.22
CA LEU A 78 0.91 -2.51 -9.25
C LEU A 78 1.24 -1.42 -10.28
N ALA A 79 0.57 -1.45 -11.45
CA ALA A 79 0.72 -0.43 -12.49
C ALA A 79 0.24 0.95 -12.03
N ALA A 80 -0.94 1.03 -11.39
CA ALA A 80 -1.46 2.29 -10.87
C ALA A 80 -0.58 2.86 -9.75
N LEU A 81 0.01 2.00 -8.90
CA LEU A 81 0.98 2.42 -7.89
C LEU A 81 2.23 3.02 -8.52
N GLU A 82 2.76 2.38 -9.57
CA GLU A 82 3.94 2.87 -10.29
C GLU A 82 3.67 4.24 -10.93
N GLU A 83 2.56 4.37 -11.64
CA GLU A 83 2.15 5.64 -12.25
C GLU A 83 2.00 6.74 -11.18
N TYR A 84 1.34 6.43 -10.07
CA TYR A 84 1.17 7.39 -8.97
C TYR A 84 2.52 7.85 -8.41
N MET A 85 3.42 6.93 -8.10
CA MET A 85 4.74 7.25 -7.56
C MET A 85 5.60 8.07 -8.53
N GLN A 86 5.48 7.82 -9.83
CA GLN A 86 6.21 8.56 -10.86
C GLN A 86 5.66 9.97 -11.08
N VAL A 87 4.34 10.13 -11.13
CA VAL A 87 3.69 11.38 -11.55
C VAL A 87 3.33 12.28 -10.37
N GLN A 88 2.88 11.70 -9.26
CA GLN A 88 2.27 12.45 -8.15
C GLN A 88 2.99 12.28 -6.80
N GLY A 89 3.93 11.34 -6.71
CA GLY A 89 4.58 10.98 -5.46
C GLY A 89 5.35 12.13 -4.82
N ARG A 90 4.96 12.46 -3.58
CA ARG A 90 5.47 13.59 -2.81
C ARG A 90 6.73 13.21 -2.04
N GLU A 91 7.50 14.21 -1.64
CA GLU A 91 8.76 14.00 -0.90
C GLU A 91 8.56 13.26 0.41
N TRP A 92 7.53 13.63 1.17
CA TRP A 92 7.21 12.98 2.44
C TRP A 92 6.87 11.48 2.28
N GLU A 93 6.24 11.10 1.15
CA GLU A 93 5.90 9.70 0.85
C GLU A 93 7.16 8.87 0.59
N ARG A 94 8.22 9.46 0.02
CA ARG A 94 9.51 8.80 -0.13
C ARG A 94 10.11 8.44 1.23
N PHE A 95 10.02 9.36 2.19
CA PHE A 95 10.50 9.11 3.56
C PHE A 95 9.68 8.03 4.27
N ALA A 96 8.36 8.04 4.11
CA ALA A 96 7.52 6.95 4.61
C ALA A 96 7.93 5.60 3.99
N GLY A 97 8.23 5.60 2.68
CA GLY A 97 8.71 4.44 1.93
C GLY A 97 10.01 3.83 2.45
N LEU A 98 10.89 4.59 3.12
CA LEU A 98 12.12 4.05 3.73
C LEU A 98 11.84 2.99 4.81
N LYS A 99 10.70 3.11 5.50
CA LYS A 99 10.28 2.14 6.52
C LYS A 99 9.37 1.03 5.96
N SER A 100 8.98 1.13 4.69
CA SER A 100 8.08 0.17 4.06
C SER A 100 8.73 -1.21 3.95
N ARG A 101 7.90 -2.25 4.03
CA ARG A 101 8.31 -3.63 3.80
C ARG A 101 7.14 -4.44 3.28
N ILE A 102 7.46 -5.51 2.56
CA ILE A 102 6.47 -6.50 2.14
C ILE A 102 5.97 -7.25 3.38
N VAL A 103 4.65 -7.33 3.51
CA VAL A 103 3.95 -8.15 4.51
C VAL A 103 3.16 -9.20 3.74
N ALA A 104 3.78 -10.35 3.54
CA ALA A 104 3.17 -11.48 2.82
C ALA A 104 3.57 -12.81 3.49
N PRO A 105 2.75 -13.86 3.34
CA PRO A 105 3.15 -15.23 3.68
C PRO A 105 4.50 -15.62 3.05
N ARG A 106 5.27 -16.48 3.73
CA ARG A 106 6.66 -16.81 3.34
C ARG A 106 6.74 -17.46 1.96
N ASP A 107 5.79 -18.32 1.66
CA ASP A 107 5.56 -18.97 0.37
C ASP A 107 5.22 -17.97 -0.75
N GLY A 108 4.52 -16.87 -0.42
CA GLY A 108 4.21 -15.79 -1.34
C GLY A 108 5.40 -14.90 -1.73
N LEU A 109 6.51 -14.91 -0.97
CA LEU A 109 7.65 -14.02 -1.23
C LEU A 109 8.34 -14.28 -2.58
N GLY A 110 8.27 -15.51 -3.10
CA GLY A 110 8.83 -15.85 -4.40
C GLY A 110 7.95 -15.43 -5.58
N HIS A 111 6.71 -14.99 -5.34
CA HIS A 111 5.77 -14.69 -6.41
C HIS A 111 6.24 -13.50 -7.25
N PRO A 112 6.19 -13.56 -8.60
CA PRO A 112 6.62 -12.48 -9.48
C PRO A 112 6.00 -11.13 -9.14
N ALA A 113 4.70 -11.09 -8.82
CA ALA A 113 4.00 -9.88 -8.37
C ALA A 113 4.66 -9.22 -7.15
N VAL A 114 5.05 -10.04 -6.16
CA VAL A 114 5.64 -9.57 -4.90
C VAL A 114 7.07 -9.05 -5.14
N GLN A 115 7.80 -9.70 -6.05
CA GLN A 115 9.12 -9.24 -6.48
C GLN A 115 9.03 -7.94 -7.30
N GLY A 116 8.02 -7.82 -8.16
CA GLY A 116 7.73 -6.62 -8.96
C GLY A 116 7.44 -5.38 -8.10
N LEU A 117 6.86 -5.55 -6.90
CA LEU A 117 6.65 -4.41 -6.01
C LEU A 117 7.97 -3.70 -5.65
N ARG A 118 9.08 -4.44 -5.49
CA ARG A 118 10.38 -3.84 -5.20
C ARG A 118 10.90 -3.00 -6.35
N THR A 119 10.64 -3.39 -7.60
CA THR A 119 11.10 -2.65 -8.78
C THR A 119 10.37 -1.32 -8.94
N VAL A 120 9.14 -1.22 -8.43
CA VAL A 120 8.36 0.03 -8.41
C VAL A 120 8.76 0.92 -7.23
N VAL A 121 8.81 0.36 -6.01
CA VAL A 121 9.01 1.16 -4.79
C VAL A 121 10.44 1.66 -4.62
N LEU A 122 11.45 0.84 -4.95
CA LEU A 122 12.86 1.22 -4.69
C LEU A 122 13.32 2.44 -5.48
N PRO A 123 13.05 2.59 -6.79
CA PRO A 123 13.44 3.79 -7.53
C PRO A 123 12.72 5.05 -7.06
N PHE A 124 11.48 4.92 -6.57
CA PHE A 124 10.72 6.03 -6.00
C PHE A 124 11.34 6.55 -4.70
N VAL A 125 11.69 5.62 -3.79
CA VAL A 125 12.28 5.93 -2.48
C VAL A 125 13.73 6.38 -2.61
N PHE A 126 14.54 5.64 -3.39
CA PHE A 126 15.96 5.89 -3.57
C PHE A 126 16.23 6.50 -4.93
N ARG A 127 16.15 7.83 -4.99
CA ARG A 127 16.49 8.60 -6.19
C ARG A 127 17.94 8.35 -6.61
N ARG A 128 18.15 8.19 -7.91
CA ARG A 128 19.50 8.06 -8.49
C ARG A 128 20.30 9.36 -8.44
N TYR A 129 19.63 10.50 -8.43
CA TYR A 129 20.23 11.83 -8.39
C TYR A 129 19.62 12.65 -7.25
N LEU A 130 20.47 13.38 -6.53
CA LEU A 130 20.09 14.30 -5.47
C LEU A 130 20.40 15.71 -5.94
N ASP A 131 19.39 16.58 -5.90
CA ASP A 131 19.52 17.99 -6.22
C ASP A 131 19.21 18.85 -4.98
N TYR A 132 19.37 20.16 -5.11
CA TYR A 132 19.15 21.10 -4.01
C TYR A 132 17.69 21.08 -3.50
N SER A 133 16.70 20.80 -4.35
CA SER A 133 15.29 20.77 -3.99
C SER A 133 14.96 19.62 -3.02
N VAL A 134 15.68 18.49 -3.14
CA VAL A 134 15.55 17.37 -2.19
C VAL A 134 15.99 17.79 -0.79
N PHE A 135 17.12 18.49 -0.68
CA PHE A 135 17.63 18.95 0.62
C PHE A 135 16.72 19.99 1.27
N ASP A 136 16.11 20.86 0.47
CA ASP A 136 15.15 21.83 0.98
C ASP A 136 13.86 21.15 1.47
N SER A 137 13.39 20.15 0.72
CA SER A 137 12.24 19.32 1.11
C SER A 137 12.50 18.56 2.42
N LEU A 138 13.69 18.00 2.59
CA LEU A 138 14.15 17.38 3.84
C LEU A 138 14.11 18.35 5.02
N ARG A 139 14.59 19.58 4.83
CA ARG A 139 14.57 20.61 5.88
C ARG A 139 13.15 21.05 6.22
N SER A 140 12.29 21.19 5.22
CA SER A 140 10.88 21.53 5.42
C SER A 140 10.16 20.47 6.26
N LEU A 141 10.35 19.19 5.90
CA LEU A 141 9.80 18.05 6.61
C LEU A 141 10.26 17.96 8.06
N HIS A 142 11.53 18.22 8.35
CA HIS A 142 12.05 18.17 9.72
C HIS A 142 11.53 19.30 10.62
N ARG A 143 11.07 20.42 10.03
CA ARG A 143 10.54 21.56 10.80
C ARG A 143 9.04 21.43 11.11
N GLN A 144 8.34 20.50 10.48
CA GLN A 144 6.94 20.15 10.78
C GLN A 144 6.91 19.12 11.91
#